data_AF-A0A9E2ZZH9-F1
#
_entry.id   AF-A0A9E2ZZH9-F1
#
_cell.length_a   1.000
_cell.length_b   1.000
_cell.length_c   1.000
_cell.angle_alpha   90.00
_cell.angle_beta   90.00
_cell.angle_gamma   90.00
#
_symmetry.space_group_name_H-M   'P 1'
#
loop_
_entity.id
_entity.type
_entity.pdbx_description
1 polymer ?
#
loop_
_entity_poly.entity_id
_entity_poly.type
_entity_poly.pdbx_seq_one_letter_code
_entity_poly.pdbx_strand_id
1 'polypeptide(L)'
;MGAVRALGRQLKAGGIEIVTLESTSDYWRIWFFVLEACGLAVQLVNASQAKNLPGRPKTDKLDAQWLARLTELGLLRASFVPPKPIRDLRDYTRMRTRLVQERTRCWQRLEKLLEA
;
A
#
# COMPACT_ATOMS: atom_id res chain seq x y z
N MET A 1 -7.64 -6.69 -9.91
CA MET A 1 -6.29 -7.30 -9.78
C MET A 1 -5.60 -7.55 -11.12
N GLY A 2 -6.28 -8.07 -12.16
CA GLY A 2 -5.64 -8.40 -13.44
C GLY A 2 -4.91 -7.23 -14.12
N ALA A 3 -5.52 -6.05 -14.14
CA ALA A 3 -4.93 -4.84 -14.73
C ALA A 3 -3.61 -4.42 -14.04
N VAL A 4 -3.58 -4.39 -12.71
CA VAL A 4 -2.37 -4.01 -11.94
C VAL A 4 -1.23 -5.00 -12.18
N ARG A 5 -1.54 -6.30 -12.26
CA ARG A 5 -0.55 -7.34 -12.60
C ARG A 5 -0.05 -7.20 -14.04
N ALA A 6 -0.92 -6.86 -14.99
CA ALA A 6 -0.52 -6.60 -16.36
C ALA A 6 0.44 -5.41 -16.44
N LEU A 7 0.13 -4.32 -15.74
CA LEU A 7 1.03 -3.17 -15.62
C LEU A 7 2.36 -3.57 -14.98
N GLY A 8 2.35 -4.31 -13.88
CA GLY A 8 3.57 -4.75 -13.20
C GLY A 8 4.50 -5.56 -14.12
N ARG A 9 3.93 -6.45 -14.94
CA ARG A 9 4.70 -7.19 -15.96
C ARG A 9 5.26 -6.27 -17.04
N GLN A 10 4.48 -5.30 -17.51
CA GLN A 10 4.92 -4.33 -18.52
C GLN A 10 6.08 -3.46 -18.00
N LEU A 11 5.96 -2.93 -16.78
CA LEU A 11 7.02 -2.13 -16.16
C LEU A 11 8.31 -2.93 -15.98
N LYS A 12 8.19 -4.18 -15.53
CA LYS A 12 9.34 -5.07 -15.39
C LYS A 12 9.99 -5.40 -16.73
N ALA A 13 9.20 -5.68 -17.76
CA ALA A 13 9.71 -5.91 -19.12
C ALA A 13 10.37 -4.66 -19.71
N GLY A 14 9.91 -3.47 -19.32
CA GLY A 14 10.51 -2.18 -19.68
C GLY A 14 11.77 -1.82 -18.89
N GLY A 15 12.25 -2.68 -17.99
CA GLY A 15 13.47 -2.43 -17.23
C GLY A 15 13.33 -1.39 -16.11
N ILE A 16 12.11 -1.12 -15.64
CA ILE A 16 11.90 -0.17 -14.54
C ILE A 16 12.45 -0.75 -13.24
N GLU A 17 13.40 -0.03 -12.62
CA GLU A 17 14.06 -0.47 -11.40
C GLU A 17 13.25 -0.16 -10.14
N ILE A 18 12.61 1.02 -10.09
CA ILE A 18 11.91 1.51 -8.91
C ILE A 18 10.54 2.11 -9.28
N VAL A 19 9.52 1.79 -8.47
CA VAL A 19 8.18 2.37 -8.55
C VAL A 19 7.88 3.14 -7.27
N THR A 20 7.48 4.40 -7.41
CA THR A 20 7.12 5.26 -6.28
C THR A 20 5.61 5.44 -6.19
N LEU A 21 5.06 5.23 -5.00
CA LEU A 21 3.66 5.44 -4.68
C LEU A 21 3.51 6.53 -3.61
N GLU A 22 2.62 7.49 -3.83
CA GLU A 22 2.23 8.45 -2.79
C GLU A 22 1.28 7.76 -1.78
N SER A 23 1.53 7.96 -0.49
CA SER A 23 0.69 7.43 0.60
C SER A 23 -0.62 8.19 0.77
N THR A 24 -1.53 7.99 -0.19
CA THR A 24 -2.90 8.53 -0.12
C THR A 24 -3.83 7.46 0.45
N SER A 25 -4.30 7.66 1.69
CA SER A 25 -5.19 6.73 2.40
C SER A 25 -4.61 5.29 2.43
N ASP A 26 -5.44 4.26 2.27
CA ASP A 26 -5.05 2.85 2.22
C ASP A 26 -4.94 2.29 0.79
N TYR A 27 -5.27 3.07 -0.24
CA TYR A 27 -5.35 2.56 -1.63
C TYR A 27 -4.00 2.11 -2.18
N TRP A 28 -2.90 2.69 -1.69
CA TRP A 28 -1.53 2.30 -2.06
C TRP A 28 -1.22 0.83 -1.80
N ARG A 29 -1.89 0.16 -0.85
CA ARG A 29 -1.59 -1.23 -0.45
C ARG A 29 -1.71 -2.19 -1.62
N ILE A 30 -2.78 -2.07 -2.41
CA ILE A 30 -3.03 -2.95 -3.55
C ILE A 30 -1.91 -2.79 -4.59
N TRP A 31 -1.56 -1.54 -4.91
CA TRP A 31 -0.47 -1.24 -5.85
C TRP A 31 0.87 -1.74 -5.34
N PHE A 32 1.19 -1.44 -4.09
CA PHE A 32 2.45 -1.83 -3.47
C PHE A 32 2.62 -3.35 -3.49
N PHE A 33 1.66 -4.09 -2.93
CA PHE A 33 1.82 -5.54 -2.77
C PHE A 33 1.77 -6.29 -4.11
N VAL A 34 0.95 -5.83 -5.06
CA VAL A 34 0.87 -6.49 -6.37
C VAL A 34 2.11 -6.23 -7.21
N LEU A 35 2.63 -5.00 -7.23
CA LEU A 35 3.83 -4.66 -7.98
C LEU A 35 5.09 -5.27 -7.33
N GLU A 36 5.18 -5.28 -5.99
CA GLU A 36 6.23 -6.00 -5.26
C GLU A 36 6.19 -7.50 -5.59
N ALA A 37 5.00 -8.11 -5.65
CA ALA A 37 4.85 -9.52 -6.06
C ALA A 37 5.19 -9.78 -7.53
N CYS A 38 5.18 -8.76 -8.40
CA CYS A 38 5.73 -8.86 -9.76
C CYS A 38 7.27 -8.82 -9.77
N GLY A 39 7.90 -8.54 -8.63
CA GLY A 39 9.36 -8.43 -8.48
C GLY A 39 9.91 -7.05 -8.84
N LEU A 40 9.10 -6.00 -8.71
CA LEU A 40 9.55 -4.61 -8.81
C LEU A 40 10.00 -4.11 -7.43
N ALA A 41 11.01 -3.25 -7.38
CA ALA A 41 11.28 -2.49 -6.15
C ALA A 41 10.22 -1.38 -6.04
N VAL A 42 9.46 -1.39 -4.95
CA VAL A 42 8.40 -0.40 -4.73
C VAL A 42 8.71 0.38 -3.48
N GLN A 43 8.66 1.70 -3.56
CA GLN A 43 8.74 2.58 -2.40
C GLN A 43 7.43 3.36 -2.22
N LEU A 44 7.01 3.46 -0.97
CA LEU A 44 5.91 4.31 -0.55
C LEU A 44 6.50 5.62 -0.03
N VAL A 45 5.95 6.77 -0.40
CA VAL A 45 6.44 8.07 0.06
C VAL A 45 5.34 8.88 0.73
N ASN A 46 5.71 9.72 1.70
CA ASN A 46 4.75 10.63 2.33
C ASN A 46 4.41 11.76 1.35
N ALA A 47 3.12 12.02 1.14
CA ALA A 47 2.61 13.11 0.33
C ALA A 47 3.24 14.47 0.69
N SER A 48 3.55 14.71 1.97
CA SER A 48 4.17 15.97 2.42
C SER A 48 5.55 16.22 1.80
N GLN A 49 6.31 15.17 1.47
CA GLN A 49 7.65 15.32 0.88
C GLN A 49 7.57 15.90 -0.53
N ALA A 50 6.60 15.47 -1.34
CA ALA A 50 6.40 15.98 -2.69
C ALA A 50 5.65 17.32 -2.70
N LYS A 51 4.76 17.58 -1.73
CA LYS A 51 4.02 18.85 -1.59
C LYS A 51 4.90 20.04 -1.26
N ASN A 52 5.96 19.82 -0.47
CA ASN A 52 6.80 20.90 0.03
C ASN A 52 7.89 21.33 -0.96
N LEU A 53 8.00 20.66 -2.11
CA LEU A 53 8.98 21.01 -3.14
C LEU A 53 8.37 22.00 -4.15
N PRO A 54 9.08 23.08 -4.49
CA PRO A 54 8.61 24.06 -5.46
C PRO A 54 8.44 23.42 -6.84
N GLY A 55 7.39 23.81 -7.56
CA GLY A 55 7.12 23.33 -8.92
C GLY A 55 6.15 22.15 -9.03
N ARG A 56 5.45 21.75 -7.96
CA ARG A 56 4.43 20.70 -8.04
C ARG A 56 3.37 21.05 -9.10
N PRO A 57 3.16 20.19 -10.12
CA PRO A 57 2.17 20.43 -11.16
C PRO A 57 0.72 20.28 -10.66
N LYS A 58 -0.23 20.88 -11.37
CA LYS A 58 -1.67 20.84 -11.01
C LYS A 58 -2.44 19.61 -11.49
N THR A 59 -1.88 18.79 -12.40
CA THR A 59 -2.60 17.65 -13.00
C THR A 59 -1.99 16.32 -12.58
N ASP A 60 -2.83 15.29 -12.38
CA ASP A 60 -2.39 13.96 -11.91
C ASP A 60 -1.30 13.34 -12.79
N LYS A 61 -1.39 13.55 -14.12
CA LYS A 61 -0.37 13.05 -15.07
C LYS A 61 0.99 13.70 -14.85
N LEU A 62 1.01 15.02 -14.66
CA LEU A 62 2.26 15.75 -14.43
C LEU A 62 2.80 15.49 -13.02
N ASP A 63 1.92 15.28 -12.03
CA ASP A 63 2.30 14.93 -10.67
C ASP A 63 2.99 13.55 -10.60
N ALA A 64 2.49 12.57 -11.36
CA ALA A 64 3.15 11.27 -11.49
C ALA A 64 4.54 11.38 -12.14
N GLN A 65 4.70 12.21 -13.17
CA GLN A 65 6.00 12.48 -13.80
C GLN A 65 6.96 13.20 -12.84
N TRP A 66 6.42 14.14 -12.06
CA TRP A 66 7.17 14.86 -11.03
C TRP A 66 7.70 13.91 -9.96
N LEU A 67 6.87 13.02 -9.42
CA LEU A 67 7.29 11.99 -8.47
C LEU A 67 8.34 11.04 -9.04
N ALA A 68 8.21 10.65 -10.30
CA ALA A 68 9.21 9.82 -10.98
C ALA A 68 10.57 10.54 -11.05
N ARG A 69 10.58 11.83 -11.41
CA ARG A 69 11.80 12.64 -11.45
C ARG A 69 12.44 12.81 -10.07
N LEU A 70 11.65 13.05 -9.04
CA LEU A 70 12.16 13.14 -7.66
C LEU A 70 12.75 11.81 -7.18
N THR A 71 12.19 10.70 -7.64
CA THR A 71 12.69 9.35 -7.36
C THR A 71 14.04 9.12 -8.02
N GLU A 72 14.16 9.46 -9.31
CA GLU A 72 15.41 9.34 -10.08
C GLU A 72 16.55 10.17 -9.45
N LEU A 73 16.21 11.35 -8.92
CA LEU A 73 17.16 12.22 -8.23
C LEU A 73 17.44 11.80 -6.77
N GLY A 74 16.80 10.75 -6.26
CA GLY A 74 16.99 10.29 -4.87
C GLY A 74 16.50 11.28 -3.80
N LEU A 75 15.60 12.20 -4.16
CA LEU A 75 15.13 13.28 -3.27
C LEU A 75 13.99 12.86 -2.33
N LEU A 76 13.51 11.62 -2.46
CA LEU A 76 12.40 11.10 -1.67
C LEU A 76 12.88 10.08 -0.65
N ARG A 77 12.41 10.21 0.59
CA ARG A 77 12.60 9.22 1.64
C ARG A 77 11.43 8.25 1.67
N ALA A 78 11.72 6.97 1.44
CA ALA A 78 10.74 5.90 1.57
C ALA A 78 10.15 5.83 2.99
N SER A 79 8.83 5.76 3.07
CA SER A 79 8.09 5.36 4.26
C SER A 79 8.32 3.88 4.55
N PHE A 80 8.35 3.54 5.84
CA PHE A 80 8.52 2.16 6.25
C PHE A 80 7.27 1.33 5.92
N VAL A 81 7.46 0.35 5.03
CA VAL A 81 6.51 -0.75 4.81
C VAL A 81 7.18 -2.02 5.32
N PRO A 82 6.57 -2.75 6.29
CA PRO A 82 7.19 -3.96 6.82
C PRO A 82 7.44 -4.98 5.69
N PRO A 83 8.50 -5.80 5.77
CA PRO A 83 8.74 -6.88 4.81
C PRO A 83 7.56 -7.86 4.75
N LYS A 84 7.38 -8.53 3.59
CA LYS A 84 6.28 -9.45 3.35
C LYS A 84 6.03 -10.46 4.50
N PRO A 85 7.04 -11.17 5.04
CA PRO A 85 6.82 -12.12 6.13
C PRO A 85 6.21 -11.47 7.39
N ILE A 86 6.62 -10.24 7.70
CA ILE A 86 6.10 -9.48 8.84
C ILE A 86 4.67 -9.00 8.58
N ARG A 87 4.35 -8.60 7.35
CA ARG A 87 2.98 -8.21 6.99
C ARG A 87 2.03 -9.40 7.08
N ASP A 88 2.42 -10.54 6.52
CA ASP A 88 1.64 -11.77 6.57
C ASP A 88 1.35 -12.17 8.04
N LEU A 89 2.37 -12.15 8.91
CA LEU A 89 2.20 -12.40 10.35
C LEU A 89 1.24 -11.41 11.04
N ARG A 90 1.33 -10.12 10.70
CA ARG A 90 0.44 -9.08 11.22
C ARG A 90 -1.01 -9.30 10.78
N ASP A 91 -1.23 -9.76 9.55
CA ASP A 91 -2.57 -10.03 9.05
C ASP A 91 -3.19 -11.25 9.77
N TYR A 92 -2.42 -12.31 10.00
CA TYR A 92 -2.88 -13.46 10.79
C TYR A 92 -3.22 -13.10 12.24
N THR A 93 -2.34 -12.36 12.91
CA THR A 93 -2.54 -11.96 14.32
C THR A 93 -3.73 -11.02 14.47
N ARG A 94 -3.91 -10.05 13.55
CA ARG A 94 -5.10 -9.18 13.51
C ARG A 94 -6.38 -9.97 13.26
N MET A 95 -6.34 -10.90 12.31
CA MET A 95 -7.50 -11.74 11.99
C MET A 95 -7.90 -12.58 13.21
N ARG A 96 -6.93 -13.21 13.88
CA ARG A 96 -7.19 -13.96 15.12
C ARG A 96 -7.88 -13.09 16.17
N THR A 97 -7.34 -11.90 16.45
CA THR A 97 -7.95 -10.97 17.42
C THR A 97 -9.38 -10.61 17.05
N ARG A 98 -9.63 -10.31 15.76
CA ARG A 98 -10.97 -10.01 15.26
C ARG A 98 -11.91 -11.19 15.45
N LEU A 99 -11.50 -12.40 15.08
CA LEU A 99 -12.33 -13.61 15.23
C LEU A 99 -12.65 -13.92 16.70
N VAL A 100 -11.70 -13.72 17.61
CA VAL A 100 -11.93 -13.88 19.05
C VAL A 100 -12.98 -12.88 19.55
N GLN A 101 -12.87 -11.61 19.14
CA GLN A 101 -13.85 -10.58 19.49
C GLN A 101 -15.23 -10.88 18.91
N GLU A 102 -15.31 -11.31 17.65
CA GLU A 102 -16.57 -11.71 17.02
C GLU A 102 -17.22 -12.90 17.72
N ARG A 103 -16.44 -13.92 18.10
CA ARG A 103 -16.94 -15.04 18.91
C ARG A 103 -17.58 -14.55 20.20
N THR A 104 -16.90 -13.68 20.95
CA THR A 104 -17.45 -13.11 22.19
C THR A 104 -18.73 -12.31 21.93
N ARG A 105 -18.78 -11.51 20.86
CA ARG A 105 -20.00 -10.78 20.46
C ARG A 105 -21.15 -11.72 20.08
N CYS A 106 -20.86 -12.83 19.41
CA CYS A 106 -21.87 -13.86 19.12
C CYS A 106 -22.41 -14.48 20.40
N TRP A 107 -21.52 -14.83 21.35
CA TRP A 107 -21.92 -15.40 22.63
C TRP A 107 -22.86 -14.47 23.41
N GLN A 108 -22.49 -13.20 23.57
CA GLN A 108 -23.31 -12.22 24.28
C GLN A 108 -24.67 -11.98 23.63
N ARG A 109 -24.75 -12.05 22.29
CA ARG A 109 -26.03 -11.95 21.58
C ARG A 109 -26.92 -13.16 21.81
N LEU A 110 -26.33 -14.36 21.89
CA LEU A 110 -27.05 -15.59 22.14
C LEU A 110 -27.58 -15.65 23.57
N GLU A 111 -26.76 -15.27 24.55
CA GLU A 111 -27.14 -15.16 25.96
C GLU A 111 -28.35 -14.24 26.14
N LYS A 112 -28.29 -13.01 25.61
CA LYS A 112 -29.40 -12.06 25.64
C LYS A 112 -30.69 -12.57 24.97
N LEU A 113 -30.56 -13.42 23.96
CA LEU A 113 -31.71 -13.99 23.27
C LEU A 113 -32.37 -15.11 24.08
N LEU A 114 -31.60 -15.83 24.91
CA LEU A 114 -32.11 -16.90 25.77
C LEU A 114 -32.63 -16.40 27.12
N GLU A 115 -32.18 -15.23 27.57
CA GLU A 115 -32.69 -14.56 28.79
C GLU A 115 -33.99 -13.77 28.55
N ALA A 116 -34.41 -13.59 27.30
CA ALA A 116 -35.66 -12.94 26.90
C ALA A 116 -36.84 -13.91 26.90
#